data_AF-A0A511YZC5-F1
#
_entry.id   AF-A0A511YZC5-F1
#
_cell.length_a   1.000
_cell.length_b   1.000
_cell.length_c   1.000
_cell.angle_alpha   90.00
_cell.angle_beta   90.00
_cell.angle_gamma   90.00
#
_symmetry.space_group_name_H-M   'P 1'
#
loop_
_entity.id
_entity.type
_entity.pdbx_description
1 polymer ?
#
loop_
_entity_poly.entity_id
_entity_poly.type
_entity_poly.pdbx_seq_one_letter_code
_entity_poly.pdbx_strand_id
1 'polypeptide(L)'
;MGKVPAAEAPVVVHGMHPTRGYPVTLHITPVAGGLRRRVDFLVEQADGRIEDDEAWLCAIKTVELLSADEARELVEETEPPRR
;
A
#
# COMPACT_ATOMS: atom_id res chain seq x y z
N MET A 1 4.86 -25.23 -14.89
CA MET A 1 5.41 -24.34 -13.85
C MET A 1 5.16 -22.91 -14.30
N GLY A 2 4.12 -22.27 -13.77
CA GLY A 2 3.80 -20.89 -14.14
C GLY A 2 4.87 -19.97 -13.57
N LYS A 3 5.51 -19.18 -14.44
CA LYS A 3 6.46 -18.14 -14.03
C LYS A 3 5.68 -17.14 -13.18
N VAL A 4 5.94 -17.13 -11.87
CA VAL A 4 5.47 -16.03 -11.01
C VAL A 4 6.12 -14.77 -11.58
N PRO A 5 5.35 -13.78 -12.09
CA PRO A 5 5.95 -12.54 -12.54
C PRO A 5 6.71 -11.95 -11.35
N ALA A 6 7.95 -11.50 -11.58
CA ALA A 6 8.72 -10.80 -10.55
C ALA A 6 7.82 -9.67 -10.04
N ALA A 7 7.46 -9.72 -8.75
CA ALA A 7 6.68 -8.65 -8.14
C ALA A 7 7.48 -7.36 -8.32
N GLU A 8 6.87 -6.36 -8.96
CA GLU A 8 7.46 -5.03 -9.01
C GLU A 8 7.67 -4.56 -7.57
N ALA A 9 8.75 -3.82 -7.32
CA ALA A 9 9.03 -3.31 -5.98
C ALA A 9 7.85 -2.42 -5.51
N PRO A 10 7.42 -2.53 -4.24
CA PRO A 10 6.31 -1.73 -3.74
C PRO A 10 6.65 -0.24 -3.80
N VAL A 11 5.66 0.58 -4.12
CA VAL A 11 5.71 2.02 -3.84
C VAL A 11 5.42 2.21 -2.36
N VAL A 12 6.31 2.95 -1.67
CA VAL A 12 6.15 3.26 -0.25
C VAL A 12 5.55 4.65 -0.09
N VAL A 13 4.46 4.76 0.68
CA VAL A 13 3.80 6.01 1.01
C VAL A 13 3.80 6.21 2.52
N HIS A 14 4.21 7.39 2.98
CA HIS A 14 4.07 7.80 4.38
C HIS A 14 3.04 8.91 4.48
N GLY A 15 2.11 8.76 5.40
CA GLY A 15 1.12 9.80 5.65
C GLY A 15 0.37 9.59 6.94
N MET A 16 -0.90 10.00 6.98
CA MET A 16 -1.73 9.94 8.18
C MET A 16 -2.93 9.03 7.94
N HIS A 17 -3.27 8.19 8.92
CA HIS A 17 -4.45 7.33 8.86
C HIS A 17 -5.70 8.20 8.61
N PRO A 18 -6.47 7.97 7.52
CA PRO A 18 -7.55 8.87 7.07
C PRO A 18 -8.55 9.27 8.16
N THR A 19 -8.99 8.29 8.95
CA THR A 19 -10.02 8.50 10.00
C THR A 19 -9.48 8.68 11.41
N ARG A 20 -8.22 8.34 11.66
CA ARG A 20 -7.65 8.25 13.02
C ARG A 20 -6.54 9.27 13.28
N GLY A 21 -5.95 9.82 12.22
CA GLY A 21 -4.96 10.91 12.31
C GLY A 21 -3.64 10.53 12.97
N TYR A 22 -3.28 9.25 13.05
CA TYR A 22 -1.95 8.79 13.45
C TYR A 22 -1.09 8.47 12.21
N PRO A 23 0.26 8.49 12.28
CA PRO A 23 1.11 8.21 11.12
C PRO A 23 0.95 6.78 10.60
N VAL A 24 0.99 6.58 9.29
CA VAL A 24 0.98 5.25 8.64
C VAL A 24 2.05 5.14 7.56
N THR A 25 2.52 3.91 7.33
CA THR A 25 3.32 3.52 6.17
C THR A 25 2.52 2.52 5.33
N LEU A 26 2.38 2.80 4.05
CA LEU A 26 1.74 1.93 3.05
C LEU A 26 2.78 1.39 2.09
N HIS A 27 2.74 0.09 1.79
CA HIS A 27 3.44 -0.52 0.67
C HIS A 27 2.41 -0.94 -0.38
N ILE A 28 2.51 -0.37 -1.58
CA ILE A 28 1.53 -0.54 -2.66
C ILE A 28 2.20 -1.29 -3.82
N THR A 29 1.79 -2.53 -4.05
CA THR A 29 2.37 -3.40 -5.09
C THR A 29 1.34 -3.68 -6.18
N PRO A 30 1.61 -3.39 -7.47
CA PRO A 30 0.71 -3.75 -8.56
C PRO A 30 0.68 -5.28 -8.74
N VAL A 31 -0.53 -5.83 -8.88
CA VAL A 31 -0.77 -7.25 -9.11
C VAL A 31 -1.30 -7.46 -10.53
N ALA A 32 -0.44 -7.95 -11.40
CA ALA A 32 -0.82 -8.29 -12.77
C ALA A 32 -1.67 -9.58 -12.80
N GLY A 33 -2.83 -9.54 -13.46
CA GLY A 33 -3.66 -10.72 -13.68
C GLY A 33 -4.90 -10.85 -12.80
N GLY A 34 -5.35 -9.75 -12.17
CA GLY A 34 -6.61 -9.69 -11.45
C GLY A 34 -7.82 -10.17 -12.28
N LEU A 35 -8.86 -10.63 -11.58
CA LEU A 35 -10.06 -11.33 -12.10
C LEU A 35 -10.80 -10.64 -13.27
N ARG A 36 -10.44 -9.39 -13.62
CA ARG A 36 -11.18 -8.53 -14.56
C ARG A 36 -10.36 -7.87 -15.68
N ARG A 37 -9.12 -8.30 -15.94
CA ARG A 37 -8.18 -7.59 -16.86
C ARG A 37 -7.90 -6.14 -16.43
N ARG A 38 -8.16 -5.81 -15.16
CA ARG A 38 -7.80 -4.54 -14.52
C ARG A 38 -6.56 -4.79 -13.66
N VAL A 39 -5.76 -3.73 -13.46
CA VAL A 39 -4.65 -3.76 -12.51
C VAL A 39 -5.26 -3.55 -11.12
N ASP A 40 -5.01 -4.51 -10.24
CA ASP A 40 -5.32 -4.41 -8.82
C ASP A 40 -4.00 -4.15 -8.07
N PHE A 41 -4.08 -3.64 -6.85
CA PHE A 41 -2.94 -3.29 -6.01
C PHE A 41 -3.05 -4.01 -4.66
N LEU A 42 -2.01 -4.75 -4.30
CA LEU A 42 -1.85 -5.27 -2.95
C LEU A 42 -1.33 -4.12 -2.08
N VAL A 43 -2.11 -3.72 -1.09
CA VAL A 43 -1.75 -2.67 -0.14
C VAL A 43 -1.53 -3.31 1.22
N GLU A 44 -0.29 -3.21 1.70
CA GLU A 44 0.06 -3.49 3.08
C GLU A 44 0.15 -2.17 3.85
N GLN A 45 -0.52 -2.07 4.99
CA GLN A 45 -0.49 -0.88 5.85
C GLN A 45 0.00 -1.25 7.25
N ALA A 46 0.95 -0.47 7.77
CA ALA A 46 1.37 -0.51 9.16
C ALA A 46 1.19 0.86 9.83
N ASP A 47 0.91 0.82 11.14
CA ASP A 47 0.89 2.01 11.98
C ASP A 47 2.31 2.52 12.23
N GLY A 48 2.48 3.83 12.19
CA GLY A 48 3.76 4.52 12.37
C GLY A 48 4.44 4.92 11.07
N ARG A 49 5.48 5.74 11.19
CA ARG A 49 6.39 6.08 10.08
C ARG A 49 7.58 5.14 10.13
N ILE A 50 7.55 4.12 9.27
CA ILE A 50 8.57 3.08 9.17
C ILE A 50 9.45 3.37 7.97
N GLU A 51 10.75 3.63 8.19
CA GLU A 51 11.73 3.95 7.14
C GLU A 51 12.75 2.82 6.91
N ASP A 52 12.74 1.80 7.76
CA ASP A 52 13.68 0.69 7.77
C ASP A 52 13.01 -0.63 7.34
N ASP A 53 13.67 -1.36 6.44
CA ASP A 53 13.13 -2.60 5.86
C ASP A 53 12.97 -3.71 6.92
N GLU A 54 13.88 -3.81 7.89
CA GLU A 54 13.79 -4.82 8.96
C GLU A 54 12.61 -4.50 9.88
N ALA A 55 12.44 -3.24 10.26
CA ALA A 55 11.27 -2.77 10.99
C ALA A 55 9.96 -3.04 10.23
N TRP A 56 9.96 -2.86 8.90
CA TRP A 56 8.81 -3.20 8.06
C TRP A 56 8.49 -4.70 8.07
N LEU A 57 9.50 -5.57 8.05
CA LEU A 57 9.31 -7.03 8.10
C LEU A 57 8.68 -7.49 9.43
N CYS A 58 8.99 -6.79 10.53
CA CYS A 58 8.48 -7.12 11.86
C CYS A 58 7.15 -6.44 12.22
N ALA A 59 6.69 -5.47 11.42
CA ALA A 59 5.47 -4.72 11.71
C ALA A 59 4.21 -5.59 11.57
N ILE A 60 3.22 -5.32 12.43
CA ILE A 60 1.85 -5.85 12.25
C ILE A 60 1.20 -5.05 11.13
N LYS A 61 0.66 -5.75 10.14
CA LYS A 61 0.10 -5.13 8.93
C LYS A 61 -1.34 -5.56 8.71
N THR A 62 -2.13 -4.62 8.21
CA THR A 62 -3.34 -4.95 7.47
C THR A 62 -2.98 -5.12 6.00
N VAL A 63 -3.67 -6.02 5.31
CA VAL A 63 -3.38 -6.37 3.91
C VAL A 63 -4.69 -6.40 3.15
N GLU A 64 -4.78 -5.60 2.10
CA GLU A 64 -5.98 -5.46 1.27
C GLU A 64 -5.63 -5.50 -0.22
N LEU A 65 -6.55 -6.01 -1.04
CA LEU A 65 -6.44 -5.94 -2.49
C LEU A 65 -7.41 -4.86 -2.98
N LEU A 66 -6.87 -3.77 -3.51
CA LEU A 66 -7.63 -2.61 -3.95
C LEU A 66 -7.60 -2.49 -5.47
N SER A 67 -8.68 -2.00 -6.06
CA SER A 67 -8.66 -1.53 -7.44
C SER A 67 -7.79 -0.27 -7.57
N ALA A 68 -7.44 0.11 -8.80
CA ALA A 68 -6.70 1.35 -9.06
C ALA A 68 -7.39 2.61 -8.50
N ASP A 69 -8.72 2.68 -8.54
CA ASP A 69 -9.48 3.82 -8.04
C ASP A 69 -9.45 3.89 -6.50
N GLU A 70 -9.63 2.76 -5.83
CA GLU A 70 -9.58 2.65 -4.36
C GLU A 70 -8.17 2.94 -3.82
N ALA A 71 -7.13 2.43 -4.49
CA ALA A 71 -5.74 2.70 -4.10
C ALA A 71 -5.40 4.19 -4.25
N ARG A 72 -5.90 4.86 -5.29
CA ARG A 72 -5.73 6.30 -5.48
C ARG A 72 -6.41 7.10 -4.38
N GLU A 73 -7.67 6.78 -4.08
CA GLU A 73 -8.44 7.43 -3.01
C GLU A 73 -7.73 7.28 -1.66
N LEU A 74 -7.27 6.08 -1.32
CA LEU A 74 -6.51 5.84 -0.09
C LEU A 74 -5.26 6.73 0.01
N VAL A 75 -4.49 6.86 -1.06
CA VAL A 75 -3.30 7.72 -1.08
C VAL A 75 -3.68 9.19 -0.90
N GLU A 76 -4.70 9.66 -1.61
CA GLU A 76 -5.20 11.04 -1.49
C GLU A 76 -5.66 11.38 -0.07
N GLU A 77 -6.33 10.44 0.60
CA GLU A 77 -6.77 10.61 2.00
C GLU A 77 -5.62 10.52 3.02
N THR A 78 -4.55 9.80 2.66
CA THR A 78 -3.37 9.61 3.51
C THR A 78 -2.40 10.78 3.40
N GLU A 79 -2.46 11.58 2.32
CA GLU A 79 -1.66 12.80 2.17
C GLU A 79 -2.08 13.87 3.20
N PRO A 80 -1.12 14.53 3.88
CA PRO A 80 -1.44 15.68 4.71
C PRO A 80 -2.02 16.82 3.84
N PRO A 81 -2.98 17.61 4.36
CA PRO A 81 -3.59 18.69 3.59
C PRO A 81 -2.52 19.67 3.09
N ARG A 82 -2.47 19.85 1.77
CA ARG A 82 -1.55 20.79 1.11
C ARG A 82 -1.89 22.20 1.59
N ARG A 83 -0.98 22.82 2.34
CA ARG A 83 -1.09 24.21 2.83
C ARG A 83 -0.65 25.20 1.76
#